data_AF-A0A2E2WYW7-F1
#
_entry.id   AF-A0A2E2WYW7-F1
#
_cell.length_a   1.000
_cell.length_b   1.000
_cell.length_c   1.000
_cell.angle_alpha   90.00
_cell.angle_beta   90.00
_cell.angle_gamma   90.00
#
_symmetry.space_group_name_H-M   'P 1'
#
loop_
_entity.id
_entity.type
_entity.pdbx_description
1 polymer ?
#
loop_
_entity_poly.entity_id
_entity_poly.type
_entity_poly.pdbx_seq_one_letter_code
_entity_poly.pdbx_strand_id
1 'polypeptide(L)'
;MVGLLPLLRSLGPDVPRIAAVRFARVAWPCFGLAVVTGIWSLFAVEIGNQDTGYLTALLVKLLLVGLSGVAAAVHATTRSVALRGATGALGGLAALGALSVGAVLVT
;
A
#
# COMPACT_ATOMS: atom_id res chain seq x y z
N MET A 1 3.59 2.95 11.83
CA MET A 1 4.92 3.09 12.48
C MET A 1 5.30 4.55 12.77
N VAL A 2 4.96 5.54 11.93
CA VAL A 2 5.39 6.94 12.11
C VAL A 2 5.11 7.50 13.52
N GLY A 3 3.93 7.25 14.08
CA GLY A 3 3.58 7.70 15.44
C GLY A 3 4.43 7.09 16.57
N LEU A 4 5.12 5.97 16.32
CA LEU A 4 6.00 5.34 17.31
C LEU A 4 7.44 5.85 17.23
N LEU A 5 7.81 6.65 16.22
CA LEU A 5 9.19 7.08 16.02
C LEU A 5 9.80 7.82 17.21
N PRO A 6 9.09 8.73 17.92
CA PRO A 6 9.65 9.40 19.10
C PRO A 6 10.05 8.39 20.19
N LEU A 7 9.17 7.44 20.51
CA LEU A 7 9.42 6.37 21.47
C LEU A 7 10.56 5.46 21.00
N LEU A 8 10.51 4.95 19.77
CA LEU A 8 11.55 4.04 19.27
C LEU A 8 12.94 4.69 19.26
N ARG A 9 13.02 5.99 18.94
CA ARG A 9 14.29 6.75 19.00
C ARG A 9 14.81 6.91 20.43
N SER A 10 13.92 7.04 21.42
CA SER A 10 14.32 7.11 22.84
C SER A 10 14.94 5.81 23.37
N LEU A 11 14.60 4.66 22.76
CA LEU A 11 15.11 3.34 23.13
C LEU A 11 16.46 2.99 22.48
N GLY A 12 16.90 3.79 21.50
CA GLY A 12 18.21 3.63 20.85
C GLY A 12 18.19 3.99 19.36
N PRO A 13 19.34 4.35 18.78
CA PRO A 13 19.44 4.86 17.40
C PRO A 13 19.02 3.82 16.34
N ASP A 14 19.26 2.53 16.59
CA ASP A 14 18.95 1.45 15.63
C ASP A 14 17.54 0.85 15.80
N VAL A 15 16.87 1.14 16.92
CA VAL A 15 15.58 0.52 17.26
C VAL A 15 14.50 0.79 16.20
N PRO A 16 14.34 2.01 15.63
CA PRO A 16 13.38 2.25 14.56
C PRO A 16 13.59 1.36 13.32
N ARG A 17 14.86 1.12 12.95
CA ARG A 17 15.22 0.25 11.81
C ARG A 17 14.84 -1.20 12.11
N ILE A 18 15.19 -1.69 13.30
CA ILE A 18 14.88 -3.07 13.72
C ILE A 18 13.35 -3.28 13.72
N ALA A 19 12.60 -2.34 14.28
CA ALA A 19 11.14 -2.39 14.30
C ALA A 19 10.54 -2.44 12.89
N ALA A 20 11.04 -1.59 11.97
CA ALA A 20 10.58 -1.58 10.58
C ALA A 20 10.82 -2.92 9.86
N VAL A 21 11.99 -3.53 10.05
CA VAL A 21 12.31 -4.85 9.46
C VAL A 21 11.40 -5.94 10.02
N ARG A 22 11.11 -5.91 11.33
CA ARG A 22 10.20 -6.89 11.96
C ARG A 22 8.76 -6.70 11.50
N PHE A 23 8.30 -5.46 11.40
CA PHE A 23 6.98 -5.14 10.86
C PHE A 23 6.83 -5.63 9.42
N ALA A 24 7.84 -5.45 8.57
CA ALA A 24 7.82 -5.88 7.17
C ALA A 24 7.59 -7.39 7.01
N ARG A 25 8.08 -8.23 7.95
CA ARG A 25 7.85 -9.68 7.92
C ARG A 25 6.39 -10.08 8.04
N VAL A 26 5.56 -9.24 8.66
CA VAL A 26 4.11 -9.44 8.78
C VAL A 26 3.38 -8.69 7.67
N ALA A 27 3.79 -7.44 7.40
CA ALA A 27 3.14 -6.58 6.42
C ALA A 27 3.16 -7.16 5.01
N TRP A 28 4.26 -7.80 4.57
CA TRP A 28 4.37 -8.39 3.24
C TRP A 28 3.39 -9.57 3.01
N PRO A 29 3.33 -10.58 3.91
CA PRO A 29 2.29 -11.61 3.82
C PRO A 29 0.87 -11.05 3.83
N CYS A 30 0.57 -10.07 4.70
CA CYS A 30 -0.75 -9.45 4.74
C CYS A 30 -1.08 -8.69 3.44
N PHE A 31 -0.10 -8.00 2.85
CA PHE A 31 -0.26 -7.37 1.54
C PHE A 31 -0.50 -8.41 0.44
N GLY A 32 0.23 -9.54 0.46
CA GLY A 32 0.00 -10.66 -0.44
C GLY A 32 -1.42 -11.23 -0.31
N LEU A 33 -1.90 -11.44 0.92
CA LEU A 33 -3.26 -11.87 1.18
C LEU A 33 -4.28 -10.85 0.64
N ALA A 34 -4.06 -9.55 0.88
CA ALA A 34 -4.93 -8.50 0.36
C ALA A 34 -5.03 -8.52 -1.17
N VAL A 35 -3.91 -8.76 -1.87
CA VAL A 35 -3.89 -8.91 -3.34
C VAL A 35 -4.69 -10.15 -3.77
N VAL A 36 -4.47 -11.30 -3.12
CA VAL A 36 -5.21 -12.54 -3.42
C VAL A 36 -6.70 -12.35 -3.21
N THR A 37 -7.11 -11.73 -2.10
CA THR A 37 -8.53 -11.45 -1.85
C THR A 37 -9.10 -10.40 -2.80
N GLY A 38 -8.30 -9.42 -3.23
CA GLY A 38 -8.72 -8.45 -4.23
C GLY A 38 -8.99 -9.11 -5.59
N ILE A 39 -8.10 -10.03 -6.01
CA ILE A 39 -8.30 -10.84 -7.21
C ILE A 39 -9.55 -11.71 -7.07
N TRP A 40 -9.78 -12.33 -5.91
CA TRP A 40 -11.00 -13.07 -5.63
C TRP A 40 -12.25 -12.20 -5.84
N SER A 41 -12.25 -10.97 -5.33
CA SER A 41 -13.38 -10.04 -5.50
C SER A 41 -13.65 -9.69 -6.97
N LEU A 42 -12.62 -9.65 -7.82
CA LEU A 42 -12.82 -9.43 -9.26
C LEU A 42 -13.60 -10.57 -9.91
N PHE A 43 -13.36 -11.81 -9.49
CA PHE A 43 -14.11 -12.97 -9.99
C PHE A 43 -15.52 -13.08 -9.38
N ALA A 44 -15.72 -12.51 -8.19
CA ALA A 44 -17.01 -12.52 -7.52
C ALA A 44 -18.00 -11.48 -8.10
N VAL A 45 -17.51 -10.48 -8.83
CA VAL A 45 -18.34 -9.46 -9.49
C VAL A 45 -18.49 -9.78 -10.97
N GLU A 46 -19.70 -9.62 -11.52
CA GLU A 46 -19.95 -9.71 -12.97
C GLU A 46 -19.42 -8.46 -13.70
N ILE A 47 -18.09 -8.35 -13.84
CA ILE A 47 -17.41 -7.18 -14.43
C ILE A 47 -17.95 -6.87 -15.84
N GLY A 48 -18.35 -7.89 -16.61
CA GLY A 48 -18.85 -7.73 -17.98
C GLY A 48 -20.19 -6.99 -18.09
N ASN A 49 -20.93 -6.84 -16.99
CA ASN A 49 -22.21 -6.14 -16.96
C ASN A 49 -22.13 -4.77 -16.27
N GLN A 50 -20.92 -4.34 -15.89
CA GLN A 50 -20.70 -3.06 -15.21
C GLN A 50 -20.55 -1.92 -16.21
N ASP A 51 -20.94 -0.72 -15.80
CA ASP A 51 -20.83 0.47 -16.63
C ASP A 51 -19.37 0.95 -16.77
N THR A 52 -19.14 1.84 -17.74
CA THR A 52 -17.81 2.40 -17.99
C THR A 52 -17.25 3.14 -16.77
N GLY A 53 -18.12 3.75 -15.95
CA GLY A 53 -17.73 4.48 -14.73
C GLY A 53 -17.11 3.56 -13.69
N TYR A 54 -17.79 2.45 -13.37
CA TYR A 54 -17.32 1.40 -12.49
C TYR A 54 -16.00 0.81 -12.97
N LEU A 55 -15.91 0.45 -14.26
CA LEU A 55 -14.69 -0.13 -14.83
C LEU A 55 -13.51 0.85 -14.77
N THR A 56 -13.75 2.13 -14.99
CA THR A 56 -12.72 3.18 -14.89
C THR A 56 -12.25 3.34 -13.44
N ALA A 57 -13.17 3.42 -12.47
CA ALA A 57 -12.83 3.52 -11.05
C ALA A 57 -12.08 2.26 -10.58
N LEU A 58 -12.48 1.08 -11.04
CA LEU A 58 -11.79 -0.18 -10.77
C LEU A 58 -10.36 -0.18 -11.30
N LEU A 59 -10.15 0.23 -12.56
CA LEU A 59 -8.82 0.34 -13.16
C LEU A 59 -7.93 1.31 -12.37
N VAL A 60 -8.45 2.50 -12.03
CA VAL A 60 -7.74 3.50 -11.24
C VAL A 60 -7.36 2.92 -9.88
N LYS A 61 -8.28 2.25 -9.18
CA LYS A 61 -8.00 1.58 -7.91
C LYS A 61 -6.85 0.57 -8.06
N LEU A 62 -6.89 -0.30 -9.07
CA LEU A 62 -5.87 -1.33 -9.28
C LEU A 62 -4.49 -0.73 -9.57
N LEU A 63 -4.43 0.32 -10.38
CA LEU A 63 -3.17 1.05 -10.64
C LEU A 63 -2.61 1.69 -9.37
N LEU A 64 -3.47 2.29 -8.53
CA LEU A 64 -3.06 2.89 -7.25
C LEU A 64 -2.55 1.85 -6.25
N VAL A 65 -3.20 0.68 -6.17
CA VAL A 65 -2.73 -0.44 -5.34
C VAL A 65 -1.36 -0.92 -5.81
N GLY A 66 -1.20 -1.14 -7.12
CA GLY A 66 0.08 -1.55 -7.70
C GLY A 66 1.19 -0.54 -7.45
N LEU A 67 0.90 0.75 -7.67
CA LEU A 67 1.84 1.85 -7.42
C LEU A 67 2.24 1.90 -5.94
N SER A 68 1.29 1.73 -5.03
CA SER A 68 1.55 1.70 -3.59
C SER A 68 2.49 0.54 -3.21
N GLY A 69 2.22 -0.67 -3.70
CA GLY A 69 3.06 -1.85 -3.45
C GLY A 69 4.49 -1.70 -3.98
N VAL A 70 4.64 -1.24 -5.23
CA VAL A 70 5.96 -0.99 -5.84
C VAL A 70 6.72 0.09 -5.08
N ALA A 71 6.06 1.21 -4.76
CA ALA A 71 6.69 2.28 -4.00
C ALA A 71 7.13 1.82 -2.61
N ALA A 72 6.33 0.99 -1.92
CA ALA A 72 6.70 0.39 -0.65
C ALA A 72 7.92 -0.54 -0.77
N ALA A 73 8.00 -1.33 -1.84
CA ALA A 73 9.17 -2.18 -2.12
C ALA A 73 10.44 -1.34 -2.31
N VAL A 74 10.38 -0.29 -3.12
CA VAL A 74 11.52 0.60 -3.36
C VAL A 74 11.89 1.35 -2.08
N HIS A 75 10.91 1.87 -1.33
CA HIS A 75 11.11 2.54 -0.05
C HIS A 75 11.89 1.66 0.94
N ALA A 76 11.52 0.37 1.02
CA ALA A 76 12.12 -0.58 1.96
C ALA A 76 13.55 -0.99 1.59
N THR A 77 13.90 -0.98 0.30
CA THR A 77 15.15 -1.58 -0.21
C THR A 77 16.19 -0.56 -0.66
N THR A 78 15.78 0.67 -0.98
CA THR A 78 16.69 1.69 -1.52
C THR A 78 17.71 2.17 -0.49
N ARG A 79 18.93 2.44 -0.97
CA ARG A 79 20.00 3.08 -0.18
C ARG A 79 19.96 4.61 -0.24
N SER A 80 19.25 5.19 -1.21
CA SER A 80 19.14 6.64 -1.38
C SER A 80 18.10 7.24 -0.43
N VAL A 81 18.50 8.27 0.32
CA VAL A 81 17.62 8.99 1.26
C VAL A 81 16.49 9.70 0.51
N ALA A 82 16.81 10.34 -0.62
CA ALA A 82 15.82 11.04 -1.44
C ALA A 82 14.76 10.07 -2.00
N LEU A 83 15.20 8.94 -2.57
CA LEU A 83 14.27 7.93 -3.08
C LEU A 83 13.42 7.32 -1.97
N ARG A 84 14.01 7.07 -0.78
CA ARG A 84 13.26 6.55 0.37
C ARG A 84 12.14 7.51 0.77
N GLY A 85 12.43 8.81 0.86
CA GLY A 85 11.42 9.83 1.16
C GLY A 85 10.32 9.89 0.09
N ALA A 86 10.71 10.03 -1.18
CA ALA A 86 9.78 10.18 -2.31
C ALA A 86 8.85 8.97 -2.46
N THR A 87 9.40 7.76 -2.42
CA THR A 87 8.60 6.51 -2.55
C THR A 87 7.76 6.24 -1.31
N GLY A 88 8.18 6.69 -0.12
CA GLY A 88 7.35 6.64 1.08
C GLY A 88 6.10 7.53 0.95
N ALA A 89 6.28 8.76 0.49
CA ALA A 89 5.16 9.69 0.27
C ALA A 89 4.24 9.20 -0.86
N LEU A 90 4.81 8.83 -2.00
CA LEU A 90 4.07 8.35 -3.17
C LEU A 90 3.29 7.07 -2.86
N GLY A 91 3.90 6.11 -2.16
CA GLY A 91 3.23 4.88 -1.76
C GLY A 91 2.07 5.11 -0.79
N GLY A 92 2.24 6.05 0.16
CA GLY A 92 1.19 6.45 1.10
C GLY A 92 0.02 7.15 0.41
N LEU A 93 0.30 8.11 -0.48
CA LEU A 93 -0.74 8.80 -1.25
C LEU A 93 -1.50 7.85 -2.18
N ALA A 94 -0.79 6.94 -2.85
CA ALA A 94 -1.40 5.92 -3.69
C ALA A 94 -2.32 4.98 -2.88
N ALA A 95 -1.91 4.58 -1.68
CA ALA A 95 -2.75 3.77 -0.79
C ALA A 95 -4.03 4.51 -0.38
N LEU A 96 -3.91 5.78 0.01
CA LEU A 96 -5.07 6.61 0.37
C LEU A 96 -6.01 6.81 -0.82
N GLY A 97 -5.47 7.05 -2.02
CA GLY A 97 -6.26 7.12 -3.24
C GLY A 97 -7.00 5.81 -3.53
N ALA A 98 -6.32 4.66 -3.44
CA ALA A 98 -6.93 3.35 -3.64
C ALA A 98 -8.05 3.03 -2.63
N LEU A 99 -7.92 3.53 -1.39
CA LEU A 99 -8.95 3.45 -0.37
C LEU A 99 -10.17 4.29 -0.76
N SER A 100 -9.97 5.57 -1.10
CA SER A 100 -11.05 6.50 -1.46
C SER A 100 -11.82 6.05 -2.71
N VAL A 101 -11.11 5.65 -3.77
CA VAL A 101 -11.74 5.10 -4.99
C VAL A 101 -12.45 3.79 -4.68
N GLY A 102 -11.89 2.99 -3.77
CA GLY A 102 -12.54 1.78 -3.26
C GLY A 102 -13.88 2.04 -2.59
N ALA A 103 -14.00 3.12 -1.81
CA ALA A 103 -15.26 3.48 -1.17
C ALA A 103 -16.35 3.81 -2.19
N VAL A 104 -15.99 4.47 -3.30
CA VAL A 104 -16.91 4.79 -4.41
C VAL A 104 -17.43 3.54 -5.12
N LEU A 105 -16.65 2.45 -5.17
CA LEU A 105 -17.08 1.19 -5.80
C LEU A 105 -18.08 0.39 -4.97
N VAL A 106 -18.28 0.77 -3.70
CA VAL A 106 -19.20 0.08 -2.77
C VAL A 106 -20.52 0.85 -2.61
N THR A 107 -20.56 2.11 -3.06
CA THR A 107 -21.75 2.99 -3.05
C THR A 107 -22.50 2.89 -4.36
#